data_AF-A0A2K8UH06-F1
#
_entry.id   AF-A0A2K8UH06-F1
#
_cell.length_a   1.000
_cell.length_b   1.000
_cell.length_c   1.000
_cell.angle_alpha   90.00
_cell.angle_beta   90.00
_cell.angle_gamma   90.00
#
_symmetry.space_group_name_H-M   'P 1'
#
loop_
_entity.id
_entity.type
_entity.pdbx_description
1 polymer ?
#
loop_
_entity_poly.entity_id
_entity_poly.type
_entity_poly.pdbx_seq_one_letter_code
_entity_poly.pdbx_strand_id
1 'polypeptide(L)'
;MLTTIEVEIDSSGHVRALEPLPFVLRGRAYLTMLSDPDERPDVAPAASPTAARALELLASPRFARRPQAAPEEVRQRIDTLRNDWDDR
;
A
#
# COMPACT_ATOMS: atom_id res chain seq x y z
N MET A 1 -14.29 -7.50 28.10
CA MET A 1 -15.28 -7.53 26.99
C MET A 1 -14.93 -6.41 26.04
N LEU A 2 -14.85 -6.68 24.74
CA LEU A 2 -14.70 -5.64 23.72
C LEU A 2 -16.09 -5.08 23.41
N THR A 3 -16.21 -3.77 23.38
CA THR A 3 -17.44 -3.06 23.02
C THR A 3 -17.14 -2.26 21.77
N THR A 4 -17.88 -2.52 20.69
CA THR A 4 -17.80 -1.76 19.45
C THR A 4 -18.84 -0.64 19.50
N ILE A 5 -18.45 0.56 19.10
CA ILE A 5 -19.31 1.75 19.05
C ILE A 5 -19.22 2.30 17.64
N GLU A 6 -20.36 2.59 17.03
CA GLU A 6 -20.39 3.28 15.75
C GLU A 6 -20.25 4.79 15.95
N VAL A 7 -19.30 5.37 15.22
CA VAL A 7 -18.93 6.77 15.34
C VAL A 7 -18.79 7.37 13.95
N GLU A 8 -19.15 8.64 13.84
CA GLU A 8 -18.82 9.50 12.72
C GLU A 8 -17.54 10.29 13.03
N ILE A 9 -16.68 10.44 12.03
CA ILE A 9 -15.50 11.30 12.11
C ILE A 9 -15.76 12.48 11.17
N ASP A 10 -15.87 13.68 11.73
CA ASP A 10 -16.13 14.86 10.92
C ASP A 10 -14.89 15.34 10.13
N SER A 11 -15.09 16.33 9.26
CA SER A 11 -14.02 16.92 8.44
C SER A 11 -12.89 17.58 9.24
N SER A 12 -13.11 17.85 10.53
CA SER A 12 -12.10 18.38 11.45
C SER A 12 -11.45 17.29 12.31
N GLY A 13 -11.82 16.02 12.11
CA GLY A 13 -11.28 14.88 12.83
C GLY A 13 -11.92 14.64 14.20
N HIS A 14 -13.02 15.33 14.54
CA HIS A 14 -13.73 15.03 15.79
C HIS A 14 -14.56 13.75 15.63
N VAL A 15 -14.44 12.88 16.63
CA VAL A 15 -15.18 11.63 16.71
C VAL A 15 -16.47 11.87 17.49
N ARG A 16 -17.62 11.56 16.88
CA ARG A 16 -18.94 11.66 17.53
C ARG A 16 -19.65 10.32 17.42
N ALA A 17 -20.23 9.84 18.51
CA ALA A 17 -21.05 8.64 18.46
C ALA A 17 -22.32 8.91 17.64
N LEU A 18 -22.66 8.00 16.74
CA LEU A 18 -23.90 8.09 15.95
C LEU A 18 -25.12 7.91 16.86
N GLU A 19 -25.02 7.02 17.82
CA GLU A 19 -26.03 6.81 18.85
C GLU A 19 -25.57 7.36 20.20
N PRO A 20 -26.49 7.94 21.01
CA PRO A 20 -26.19 8.33 22.38
C PRO A 20 -25.72 7.13 23.19
N LEU A 21 -24.51 7.22 23.75
CA LEU A 21 -23.98 6.16 24.58
C LEU A 21 -24.73 6.11 25.92
N PRO A 22 -25.22 4.94 26.35
CA PRO A 22 -25.91 4.80 27.64
C PRO A 22 -24.96 4.89 28.84
N PHE A 23 -23.66 5.11 28.60
CA PHE A 23 -22.62 5.21 29.61
C PHE A 23 -21.53 6.21 29.18
N VAL A 24 -20.76 6.68 30.16
CA VAL A 24 -19.62 7.58 29.93
C VAL A 24 -18.38 6.75 29.62
N LEU A 25 -17.78 6.96 28.45
CA LEU A 25 -16.48 6.39 28.11
C LEU A 25 -15.37 7.05 28.96
N ARG A 26 -14.61 6.23 29.69
CA ARG A 26 -13.43 6.68 30.45
C ARG A 26 -12.24 5.80 30.11
N GLY A 27 -11.15 6.40 29.64
CA GLY A 27 -9.89 5.68 29.36
C GLY A 27 -9.30 6.01 27.99
N ARG A 28 -8.59 5.04 27.42
CA ARG A 28 -7.99 5.11 26.08
C ARG A 28 -8.69 4.09 25.17
N ALA A 29 -8.94 4.47 23.93
CA ALA A 29 -9.50 3.60 22.90
C ALA A 29 -8.57 3.54 21.69
N TYR A 30 -8.59 2.42 20.99
CA TYR A 30 -7.94 2.28 19.69
C TYR A 30 -8.99 2.43 18.60
N LEU A 31 -8.68 3.21 17.57
CA LEU A 31 -9.52 3.42 16.41
C LEU A 31 -9.05 2.48 15.29
N THR A 32 -9.98 1.72 14.71
CA THR A 32 -9.72 0.91 13.52
C THR A 32 -10.62 1.41 12.42
N MET A 33 -10.03 1.87 11.31
CA MET A 33 -10.78 2.23 10.10
C MET A 33 -11.08 0.95 9.33
N LEU A 34 -12.36 0.68 9.09
CA LEU A 34 -12.77 -0.36 8.15
C LEU A 34 -12.66 0.21 6.73
N SER A 35 -12.17 -0.60 5.80
CA SER A 35 -12.14 -0.25 4.39
C SER A 35 -13.57 -0.03 3.89
N ASP A 36 -13.79 1.06 3.15
CA ASP A 36 -15.09 1.31 2.53
C ASP A 36 -15.32 0.22 1.46
N PRO A 37 -16.42 -0.56 1.55
CA PRO A 37 -16.71 -1.59 0.55
C PRO A 37 -16.97 -1.01 -0.85
N ASP A 38 -17.35 0.28 -0.91
CA ASP A 38 -17.61 1.03 -2.14
C ASP A 38 -16.46 2.01 -2.48
N GLU A 39 -15.39 2.05 -1.67
CA GLU A 39 -14.13 2.68 -2.10
C GLU A 39 -13.68 1.93 -3.35
N ARG A 40 -13.93 2.53 -4.52
CA ARG A 40 -13.15 2.20 -5.70
C ARG A 40 -11.71 2.38 -5.28
N PRO A 41 -10.87 1.37 -5.46
CA PRO A 41 -9.50 1.44 -5.03
C PRO A 41 -8.78 2.43 -5.95
N ASP A 42 -8.78 3.71 -5.58
CA ASP A 42 -7.82 4.69 -6.10
C ASP A 42 -6.40 4.39 -5.58
N VAL A 43 -6.29 3.39 -4.69
CA VAL A 43 -5.13 2.54 -4.54
C VAL A 43 -5.52 1.15 -4.98
N ALA A 44 -5.53 0.90 -6.29
CA ALA A 44 -5.76 -0.41 -6.88
C ALA A 44 -5.13 -1.50 -5.97
N PRO A 45 -5.88 -2.53 -5.53
CA PRO A 45 -5.24 -3.70 -4.92
C PRO A 45 -4.12 -4.09 -5.87
N ALA A 46 -2.97 -4.48 -5.33
CA ALA A 46 -1.87 -4.99 -6.14
C ALA A 46 -2.41 -6.20 -6.95
N ALA A 47 -2.98 -5.90 -8.11
CA ALA A 47 -3.44 -6.86 -9.07
C ALA A 47 -2.24 -7.74 -9.33
N SER A 48 -2.45 -9.06 -9.33
CA SER A 48 -1.44 -10.05 -9.66
C SER A 48 -0.52 -9.48 -10.74
N PRO A 49 0.80 -9.41 -10.52
CA PRO A 49 1.69 -8.66 -11.37
C PRO A 49 1.55 -9.15 -12.81
N THR A 50 0.86 -8.36 -13.64
CA THR A 50 0.67 -8.67 -15.06
C THR A 50 1.83 -8.06 -15.84
N ALA A 51 2.20 -8.71 -16.94
CA ALA A 51 3.18 -8.16 -17.87
C ALA A 51 2.79 -6.75 -18.34
N ALA A 52 1.48 -6.51 -18.54
CA ALA A 52 0.95 -5.20 -18.90
C ALA A 52 1.26 -4.12 -17.84
N ARG A 53 1.05 -4.42 -16.55
CA ARG A 53 1.32 -3.46 -15.47
C ARG A 53 2.81 -3.23 -15.24
N ALA A 54 3.65 -4.24 -15.48
CA ALA A 54 5.10 -4.07 -15.50
C ALA A 54 5.53 -3.12 -16.62
N LEU A 55 4.96 -3.24 -17.82
CA LEU A 55 5.24 -2.34 -18.95
C LEU A 55 4.76 -0.90 -18.67
N GLU A 56 3.57 -0.71 -18.08
CA GLU A 56 3.09 0.62 -17.66
C GLU A 56 4.02 1.25 -16.62
N LEU A 57 4.50 0.46 -15.65
CA LEU A 57 5.49 0.95 -14.68
C LEU A 57 6.80 1.33 -15.37
N LEU A 58 7.31 0.53 -16.30
CA LEU A 58 8.54 0.88 -17.05
C LEU A 58 8.37 2.11 -17.94
N ALA A 59 7.15 2.37 -18.43
CA ALA A 59 6.80 3.57 -19.18
C ALA A 59 6.62 4.82 -18.29
N SER A 60 6.58 4.69 -16.97
CA SER A 60 6.37 5.82 -16.06
C SER A 60 7.55 6.81 -16.06
N PRO A 61 7.33 8.11 -15.77
CA PRO A 61 8.36 9.15 -15.81
C PRO A 61 9.61 8.88 -14.97
N ARG A 62 9.45 8.12 -13.86
CA ARG A 62 10.56 7.70 -12.98
C ARG A 62 11.59 6.83 -13.68
N PHE A 63 11.18 6.01 -14.65
CA PHE A 63 12.09 5.12 -15.38
C PHE A 63 12.44 5.70 -16.74
N ALA A 64 11.57 6.50 -17.35
CA ALA A 64 11.84 7.21 -18.61
C ALA A 64 13.06 8.15 -18.52
N ARG A 65 13.36 8.70 -17.33
CA ARG A 65 14.50 9.61 -17.10
C ARG A 65 15.71 8.93 -16.46
N ARG A 66 15.68 7.61 -16.29
CA ARG A 66 16.77 6.90 -15.62
C ARG A 66 17.98 6.83 -16.56
N PRO A 67 19.20 7.16 -16.09
CA PRO A 67 20.39 6.99 -16.91
C PRO A 67 20.56 5.51 -17.27
N GLN A 68 20.87 5.25 -18.54
CA GLN A 68 21.12 3.91 -19.02
C GLN A 68 22.45 3.42 -18.43
N ALA A 69 22.45 2.21 -17.86
CA ALA A 69 23.67 1.60 -17.35
C ALA A 69 24.64 1.26 -18.50
N ALA A 70 25.93 1.28 -18.22
CA ALA A 70 26.94 0.91 -19.21
C ALA A 70 26.79 -0.59 -19.57
N PRO A 71 26.91 -0.98 -20.86
CA PRO A 71 26.71 -2.36 -21.28
C PRO A 71 27.60 -3.38 -20.54
N GLU A 72 28.85 -3.02 -20.27
CA GLU A 72 29.80 -3.89 -19.57
C GLU A 72 29.46 -4.09 -18.09
N GLU A 73 28.93 -3.05 -17.43
CA GLU A 73 28.46 -3.14 -16.05
C GLU A 73 27.27 -4.09 -15.95
N VAL A 74 26.33 -3.99 -16.89
CA VAL A 74 25.16 -4.89 -16.96
C VAL A 74 25.62 -6.33 -17.20
N ARG A 75 26.59 -6.54 -18.08
CA ARG A 75 27.13 -7.87 -18.39
C ARG A 75 27.78 -8.51 -17.16
N GLN A 76 28.68 -7.80 -16.48
CA GLN A 76 29.30 -8.28 -15.24
C GLN A 76 28.26 -8.61 -14.15
N ARG A 77 27.22 -7.78 -14.02
CA ARG A 77 26.13 -8.01 -13.06
C ARG A 77 25.37 -9.29 -13.37
N ILE A 78 25.05 -9.55 -14.64
CA ILE A 78 24.35 -10.76 -15.09
C ILE A 78 25.20 -12.00 -14.81
N ASP A 79 26.49 -11.95 -15.16
CA ASP A 79 27.40 -13.08 -14.96
C ASP A 79 27.56 -13.41 -13.46
N THR A 80 27.67 -12.39 -12.60
CA THR A 80 27.72 -12.57 -11.14
C THR A 80 26.46 -13.26 -10.60
N LEU A 81 25.28 -12.77 -10.99
CA LEU A 81 24.00 -13.32 -10.52
C LEU A 81 23.76 -14.76 -11.01
N ARG A 82 24.27 -15.09 -12.20
CA ARG A 82 24.16 -16.44 -12.76
C ARG A 82 25.06 -17.42 -12.01
N ASN A 83 26.31 -17.04 -11.75
CA ASN A 83 27.25 -17.89 -11.01
C ASN A 83 26.77 -18.12 -9.56
N ASP A 84 26.22 -17.10 -8.91
CA ASP A 84 25.63 -17.22 -7.56
C ASP A 84 24.45 -18.22 -7.48
N TRP A 85 23.78 -18.51 -8.60
CA TRP A 85 22.70 -19.50 -8.67
C TRP A 85 23.22 -20.92 -8.92
N ASP A 86 24.33 -21.08 -9.64
CA ASP A 86 24.93 -22.39 -9.93
C ASP A 86 25.70 -22.97 -8.73
N ASP A 87 26.10 -22.13 -7.76
CA ASP A 87 26.80 -22.52 -6.53
C ASP A 87 25.86 -23.01 -5.38
N ARG A 88 24.58 -23.25 -5.65
CA ARG A 88 23.57 -23.77 -4.69
C ARG A 88 23.06 -25.16 -5.05
#